data_AF-A0A8H7EIE0-F1
#
_entry.id   AF-A0A8H7EIE0-F1
#
_cell.length_a   1.000
_cell.length_b   1.000
_cell.length_c   1.000
_cell.angle_alpha   90.00
_cell.angle_beta   90.00
_cell.angle_gamma   90.00
#
_symmetry.space_group_name_H-M   'P 1'
#
loop_
_entity.id
_entity.type
_entity.pdbx_description
1 polymer ?
#
loop_
_entity_poly.entity_id
_entity_poly.type
_entity_poly.pdbx_seq_one_letter_code
_entity_poly.pdbx_strand_id
1 'polypeptide(L)'
;MPSSAITPIVRQAIKLRLKELEHTKQSFEQRYLLDAKQSEEPSVVRRIEGLLEGIENLDPKFDKQNGNWTSETTKRCIEQARDGGIVTENKLLKLEKGLLDQLTRFRNRMEVSCLHSRLIREALDAETDMAVEDDFDVIDDDREDALKDFEGTCSQQTTVDSSSINEYLSGLFAGEEDHLQAIRNGMRAYGSDLSNGNIEVDQETLK
;
A
#
# COMPACT_ATOMS: atom_id res chain seq x y z
N MET A 1 28.30 20.77 3.10
CA MET A 1 27.48 20.05 2.11
C MET A 1 26.54 21.06 1.47
N PRO A 2 26.30 21.05 0.16
CA PRO A 2 25.39 22.03 -0.43
C PRO A 2 24.01 21.82 0.17
N SER A 3 23.42 22.85 0.77
CA SER A 3 22.02 22.78 1.18
C SER A 3 21.19 22.65 -0.09
N SER A 4 20.61 21.47 -0.30
CA SER A 4 19.63 21.21 -1.35
C SER A 4 18.31 21.90 -1.01
N ALA A 5 18.34 23.19 -0.68
CA ALA A 5 17.17 23.95 -0.26
C ALA A 5 16.21 24.04 -1.45
N ILE A 6 15.18 23.20 -1.42
CA ILE A 6 14.13 23.19 -2.43
C ILE A 6 13.43 24.55 -2.36
N THR A 7 13.46 25.30 -3.46
CA THR A 7 12.86 26.65 -3.48
C THR A 7 11.35 26.56 -3.20
N PRO A 8 10.75 27.58 -2.54
CA PRO A 8 9.33 27.56 -2.18
C PRO A 8 8.39 27.29 -3.36
N ILE A 9 8.74 27.78 -4.54
CA ILE A 9 7.97 27.57 -5.78
C ILE A 9 8.00 26.10 -6.20
N VAL A 10 9.17 25.46 -6.14
CA VAL A 10 9.32 24.03 -6.45
C VAL A 10 8.59 23.19 -5.41
N ARG A 11 8.64 23.56 -4.13
CA ARG A 11 7.89 22.92 -3.05
C ARG A 11 6.37 22.99 -3.28
N GLN A 12 5.84 24.15 -3.67
CA GLN A 12 4.41 24.30 -4.01
C GLN A 12 4.03 23.47 -5.24
N ALA A 13 4.87 23.46 -6.28
CA ALA A 13 4.65 22.65 -7.47
C ALA A 13 4.62 21.15 -7.13
N ILE A 14 5.53 20.68 -6.27
CA ILE A 14 5.53 19.31 -5.77
C ILE A 14 4.23 19.04 -5.02
N LYS A 15 3.86 19.85 -4.01
CA LYS A 15 2.63 19.65 -3.23
C LYS A 15 1.38 19.59 -4.11
N LEU A 16 1.29 20.44 -5.15
CA LEU A 16 0.20 20.40 -6.13
C LEU A 16 0.19 19.07 -6.90
N ARG A 17 1.33 18.62 -7.42
CA ARG A 17 1.45 17.34 -8.15
C ARG A 17 1.10 16.14 -7.28
N LEU A 18 1.48 16.14 -6.01
CA LEU A 18 1.10 15.07 -5.07
C LEU A 18 -0.41 15.02 -4.85
N LYS A 19 -1.07 16.19 -4.78
CA LYS A 19 -2.52 16.29 -4.63
C LYS A 19 -3.26 15.82 -5.89
N GLU A 20 -2.77 16.19 -7.05
CA GLU A 20 -3.31 15.73 -8.34
C GLU A 20 -3.22 14.20 -8.45
N LEU A 21 -2.09 13.60 -8.09
CA LEU A 21 -1.90 12.14 -8.13
C LEU A 21 -2.89 11.41 -7.23
N GLU A 22 -3.08 11.87 -5.99
CA GLU A 22 -4.03 11.26 -5.06
C GLU A 22 -5.49 11.40 -5.57
N HIS A 23 -5.84 12.56 -6.14
CA HIS A 23 -7.14 12.77 -6.77
C HIS A 23 -7.35 11.84 -7.98
N THR A 24 -6.34 11.65 -8.82
CA THR A 24 -6.39 10.72 -9.94
C THR A 24 -6.57 9.28 -9.47
N LYS A 25 -5.87 8.86 -8.41
CA LYS A 25 -6.05 7.54 -7.79
C LYS A 25 -7.49 7.36 -7.29
N GLN A 26 -8.02 8.31 -6.53
CA GLN A 26 -9.40 8.23 -6.02
C GLN A 26 -10.42 8.18 -7.15
N SER A 27 -10.23 8.99 -8.19
CA SER A 27 -11.08 8.98 -9.38
C SER A 27 -11.03 7.64 -10.11
N PHE A 28 -9.86 7.01 -10.16
CA PHE A 28 -9.68 5.68 -10.74
C PHE A 28 -10.39 4.60 -9.91
N GLU A 29 -10.18 4.59 -8.60
CA GLU A 29 -10.80 3.59 -7.71
C GLU A 29 -12.34 3.70 -7.72
N GLN A 30 -12.88 4.91 -7.73
CA GLN A 30 -14.33 5.15 -7.83
C GLN A 30 -14.93 4.63 -9.14
N ARG A 31 -14.24 4.77 -10.26
CA ARG A 31 -14.75 4.39 -11.58
C ARG A 31 -14.60 2.91 -11.90
N TYR A 32 -13.54 2.26 -11.43
CA TYR A 32 -13.15 0.94 -11.93
C TYR A 32 -13.09 -0.16 -10.87
N LEU A 33 -13.08 0.19 -9.58
CA LEU A 33 -12.89 -0.77 -8.49
C LEU A 33 -14.02 -0.75 -7.45
N LEU A 34 -14.87 0.28 -7.46
CA LEU A 34 -16.02 0.42 -6.56
C LEU A 34 -17.37 0.08 -7.19
N ASP A 35 -17.43 -0.19 -8.50
CA ASP A 35 -18.67 -0.66 -9.13
C ASP A 35 -18.86 -2.16 -8.86
N ALA A 36 -19.34 -2.46 -7.64
CA ALA A 36 -20.12 -3.67 -7.38
C ALA A 36 -21.23 -3.88 -8.42
N LYS A 37 -21.68 -2.79 -9.08
CA LYS A 37 -22.60 -2.76 -10.21
C LYS A 37 -22.10 -3.46 -11.47
N GLN A 38 -20.79 -3.46 -11.77
CA GLN A 38 -20.30 -4.25 -12.90
C GLN A 38 -20.50 -5.74 -12.64
N SER A 39 -20.36 -6.19 -11.39
CA SER A 39 -20.64 -7.59 -11.01
C SER A 39 -22.14 -7.94 -11.02
N GLU A 40 -23.04 -6.96 -11.00
CA GLU A 40 -24.50 -7.17 -11.05
C GLU A 40 -25.04 -7.35 -12.48
N GLU A 41 -24.28 -6.96 -13.52
CA GLU A 41 -24.71 -7.18 -14.91
C GLU A 41 -24.64 -8.67 -15.24
N PRO A 42 -25.77 -9.33 -15.55
CA PRO A 42 -25.81 -10.78 -15.74
C PRO A 42 -25.08 -11.23 -17.01
N SER A 43 -24.95 -10.35 -18.01
CA SER A 43 -24.25 -10.65 -19.26
C SER A 43 -22.75 -10.42 -19.16
N VAL A 44 -21.98 -11.50 -19.23
CA VAL A 44 -20.50 -11.48 -19.29
C VAL A 44 -20.00 -10.58 -20.42
N VAL A 45 -20.68 -10.59 -21.56
CA VAL A 45 -20.32 -9.78 -22.74
C VAL A 45 -20.42 -8.29 -22.42
N ARG A 46 -21.50 -7.86 -21.76
CA ARG A 46 -21.70 -6.45 -21.39
C ARG A 46 -20.71 -5.98 -20.33
N ARG A 47 -20.37 -6.85 -19.37
CA ARG A 47 -19.32 -6.55 -18.38
C ARG A 47 -17.98 -6.31 -19.06
N ILE A 48 -17.61 -7.17 -20.01
CA ILE A 48 -16.38 -7.04 -20.79
C ILE A 48 -16.39 -5.75 -21.63
N GLU A 49 -17.52 -5.42 -22.29
CA GLU A 49 -17.65 -4.18 -23.08
C GLU A 49 -17.40 -2.94 -22.20
N GLY A 50 -18.03 -2.87 -21.03
CA GLY A 50 -17.84 -1.77 -20.09
C GLY A 50 -16.42 -1.68 -19.53
N LEU A 51 -15.80 -2.82 -19.23
CA LEU A 51 -14.40 -2.88 -18.80
C LEU A 51 -13.46 -2.39 -19.92
N LEU A 52 -13.69 -2.82 -21.15
CA LEU A 52 -12.83 -2.46 -22.28
C LEU A 52 -12.92 -0.97 -22.60
N GLU A 53 -14.13 -0.42 -22.74
CA GLU A 53 -14.34 1.02 -22.96
C GLU A 53 -13.69 1.83 -21.83
N GLY A 54 -13.85 1.34 -20.60
CA GLY A 54 -13.24 1.90 -19.42
C GLY A 54 -11.71 1.99 -19.51
N ILE A 55 -11.06 0.92 -19.96
CA ILE A 55 -9.61 0.82 -20.07
C ILE A 55 -9.07 1.64 -21.25
N GLU A 56 -9.74 1.64 -22.41
CA GLU A 56 -9.33 2.42 -23.58
C GLU A 56 -9.28 3.93 -23.28
N ASN A 57 -10.22 4.43 -22.47
CA ASN A 57 -10.24 5.81 -22.02
C ASN A 57 -9.10 6.14 -21.04
N LEU A 58 -8.59 5.15 -20.31
CA LEU A 58 -7.59 5.32 -19.27
C LEU A 58 -6.16 5.27 -19.82
N ASP A 59 -5.90 4.32 -20.71
CA ASP A 59 -4.59 4.13 -21.33
C ASP A 59 -4.73 3.98 -22.85
N PRO A 60 -4.53 5.06 -23.63
CA PRO A 60 -4.53 5.00 -25.09
C PRO A 60 -3.44 4.09 -25.68
N LYS A 61 -2.48 3.64 -24.87
CA LYS A 61 -1.42 2.69 -25.27
C LYS A 61 -1.71 1.27 -24.82
N PHE A 62 -2.93 0.98 -24.34
CA PHE A 62 -3.38 -0.35 -23.90
C PHE A 62 -2.97 -1.47 -24.85
N ASP A 63 -3.07 -1.24 -26.16
CA ASP A 63 -2.74 -2.23 -27.21
C ASP A 63 -1.25 -2.60 -27.31
N LYS A 64 -0.34 -1.82 -26.73
CA LYS A 64 1.10 -1.95 -26.99
C LYS A 64 1.88 -2.73 -25.93
N GLN A 65 1.28 -3.03 -24.77
CA GLN A 65 2.02 -3.61 -23.63
C GLN A 65 1.82 -5.12 -23.44
N ASN A 66 0.70 -5.70 -23.87
CA ASN A 66 0.36 -7.09 -23.55
C ASN A 66 0.10 -7.90 -24.82
N GLY A 67 1.09 -8.68 -25.26
CA GLY A 67 1.06 -9.45 -26.51
C GLY A 67 0.03 -10.59 -26.59
N ASN A 68 -0.84 -10.77 -25.59
CA ASN A 68 -1.83 -11.86 -25.59
C ASN A 68 -3.28 -11.41 -25.82
N TRP A 69 -3.63 -10.17 -25.47
CA TRP A 69 -5.00 -9.65 -25.60
C TRP A 69 -4.93 -8.14 -25.86
N THR A 70 -5.08 -7.76 -27.12
CA THR A 70 -5.27 -6.36 -27.54
C THR A 70 -6.76 -6.00 -27.46
N SER A 71 -7.06 -4.71 -27.43
CA SER A 71 -8.42 -4.19 -27.58
C SER A 71 -9.09 -4.76 -28.82
N GLU A 72 -8.37 -4.83 -29.94
CA GLU A 72 -8.89 -5.37 -31.19
C GLU A 72 -9.31 -6.85 -31.06
N THR A 73 -8.47 -7.70 -30.44
CA THR A 73 -8.85 -9.10 -30.18
C THR A 73 -10.03 -9.21 -29.22
N THR A 74 -10.13 -8.29 -28.26
CA THR A 74 -11.22 -8.28 -27.29
C THR A 74 -12.56 -7.89 -27.94
N LYS A 75 -12.55 -6.85 -28.79
CA LYS A 75 -13.70 -6.44 -29.61
C LYS A 75 -14.16 -7.56 -30.53
N ARG A 76 -13.22 -8.22 -31.20
CA ARG A 76 -13.53 -9.36 -32.09
C ARG A 76 -14.14 -10.54 -31.32
N CYS A 77 -13.65 -10.85 -30.11
CA CYS A 77 -14.24 -11.90 -29.27
C CYS A 77 -15.66 -11.56 -28.79
N ILE A 78 -15.93 -10.29 -28.49
CA ILE A 78 -17.27 -9.79 -28.12
C ILE A 78 -18.24 -9.93 -29.32
N GLU A 79 -17.83 -9.51 -30.51
CA GLU A 79 -18.62 -9.63 -31.74
C GLU A 79 -18.93 -11.10 -32.06
N GLN A 80 -17.92 -11.99 -31.99
CA GLN A 80 -18.11 -13.42 -32.22
C GLN A 80 -19.01 -14.11 -31.19
N ALA A 81 -19.00 -13.63 -29.95
CA ALA A 81 -19.92 -14.10 -28.91
C ALA A 81 -21.36 -13.63 -29.17
N ARG A 82 -21.55 -12.42 -29.71
CA ARG A 82 -22.86 -11.83 -30.00
C ARG A 82 -23.52 -12.43 -31.26
N ASP A 83 -22.76 -12.62 -32.33
CA ASP A 83 -23.31 -12.94 -33.66
C ASP A 83 -23.36 -14.44 -33.98
N GLY A 84 -22.58 -15.27 -33.27
CA GLY A 84 -22.47 -16.69 -33.63
C GLY A 84 -22.38 -17.70 -32.48
N GLY A 85 -22.30 -17.25 -31.22
CA GLY A 85 -22.14 -18.17 -30.06
C GLY A 85 -20.88 -19.05 -30.13
N ILE A 86 -19.93 -18.72 -31.02
CA ILE A 86 -18.72 -19.52 -31.30
C ILE A 86 -17.76 -19.49 -30.10
N VAL A 87 -17.85 -18.44 -29.28
CA VAL A 87 -17.03 -18.25 -28.09
C VAL A 87 -17.77 -18.84 -26.88
N THR A 88 -17.18 -19.88 -26.30
CA THR A 88 -17.67 -20.46 -25.04
C THR A 88 -17.60 -19.45 -23.90
N GLU A 89 -18.58 -19.46 -22.99
CA GLU A 89 -18.62 -18.60 -21.80
C GLU A 89 -17.33 -18.64 -20.96
N ASN A 90 -16.69 -19.80 -20.83
CA ASN A 90 -15.42 -19.95 -20.12
C ASN A 90 -14.28 -19.11 -20.75
N LYS A 91 -14.28 -18.91 -22.08
CA LYS A 91 -13.32 -18.02 -22.74
C LYS A 91 -13.61 -16.54 -22.45
N LEU A 92 -14.90 -16.16 -22.37
CA LEU A 92 -15.30 -14.81 -22.00
C LEU A 92 -14.91 -14.51 -20.54
N LEU A 93 -15.16 -15.43 -19.61
CA LEU A 93 -14.74 -15.28 -18.21
C LEU A 93 -13.22 -15.16 -18.04
N LYS A 94 -12.43 -15.90 -18.83
CA LYS A 94 -10.96 -15.75 -18.85
C LYS A 94 -10.54 -14.37 -19.33
N LEU A 95 -11.23 -13.83 -20.33
CA LEU A 95 -10.97 -12.51 -20.87
C LEU A 95 -11.35 -11.41 -19.88
N GLU A 96 -12.53 -11.52 -19.25
CA GLU A 96 -12.96 -10.65 -18.15
C GLU A 96 -11.91 -10.63 -17.02
N LYS A 97 -11.46 -11.80 -16.57
CA LYS A 97 -10.40 -11.91 -15.56
C LYS A 97 -9.09 -11.24 -16.00
N GLY A 98 -8.73 -11.34 -17.27
CA GLY A 98 -7.53 -10.69 -17.82
C GLY A 98 -7.60 -9.16 -17.75
N LEU A 99 -8.76 -8.59 -18.11
CA LEU A 99 -9.01 -7.15 -18.02
C LEU A 99 -8.97 -6.66 -16.56
N LEU A 100 -9.57 -7.42 -15.65
CA LEU A 100 -9.55 -7.11 -14.21
C LEU A 100 -8.15 -7.19 -13.60
N ASP A 101 -7.35 -8.20 -13.96
CA ASP A 101 -5.96 -8.31 -13.51
C ASP A 101 -5.14 -7.09 -13.97
N GLN A 102 -5.37 -6.61 -15.19
CA GLN A 102 -4.69 -5.44 -15.71
C GLN A 102 -5.08 -4.15 -14.98
N LEU A 103 -6.36 -3.94 -14.70
CA LEU A 103 -6.83 -2.83 -13.85
C LEU A 103 -6.21 -2.90 -12.45
N THR A 104 -6.09 -4.10 -11.89
CA THR A 104 -5.45 -4.34 -10.60
C THR A 104 -3.96 -3.95 -10.64
N ARG A 105 -3.23 -4.33 -11.70
CA ARG A 105 -1.83 -3.91 -11.87
C ARG A 105 -1.68 -2.40 -11.99
N PHE A 106 -2.57 -1.74 -12.74
CA PHE A 106 -2.57 -0.29 -12.88
C PHE A 106 -2.80 0.40 -11.52
N ARG A 107 -3.76 -0.12 -10.74
CA ARG A 107 -4.00 0.32 -9.36
C ARG A 107 -2.74 0.20 -8.50
N ASN A 108 -2.10 -0.97 -8.52
CA ASN A 108 -0.90 -1.23 -7.73
C ASN A 108 0.21 -0.25 -8.09
N ARG A 109 0.37 0.09 -9.38
CA ARG A 109 1.33 1.10 -9.83
C ARG A 109 0.97 2.50 -9.30
N MET A 110 -0.30 2.87 -9.27
CA MET A 110 -0.76 4.13 -8.66
C MET A 110 -0.51 4.14 -7.15
N GLU A 111 -0.80 3.05 -6.44
CA GLU A 111 -0.55 2.91 -5.01
C GLU A 111 0.93 3.12 -4.68
N VAL A 112 1.82 2.44 -5.40
CA VAL A 112 3.27 2.60 -5.25
C VAL A 112 3.66 4.07 -5.49
N SER A 113 3.13 4.70 -6.53
CA SER A 113 3.42 6.12 -6.83
C SER A 113 2.91 7.06 -5.72
N CYS A 114 1.76 6.78 -5.13
CA CYS A 114 1.21 7.51 -3.98
C CYS A 114 2.06 7.32 -2.71
N LEU A 115 2.58 6.11 -2.47
CA LEU A 115 3.49 5.86 -1.34
C LEU A 115 4.80 6.64 -1.48
N HIS A 116 5.40 6.62 -2.68
CA HIS A 116 6.60 7.43 -2.97
C HIS A 116 6.30 8.92 -2.79
N SER A 117 5.12 9.36 -3.22
CA SER A 117 4.64 10.72 -3.06
C SER A 117 4.48 11.13 -1.59
N ARG A 118 4.06 10.21 -0.71
CA ARG A 118 3.97 10.46 0.74
C ARG A 118 5.35 10.57 1.37
N LEU A 119 6.31 9.72 0.98
CA LEU A 119 7.70 9.84 1.42
C LEU A 119 8.33 11.18 1.01
N ILE A 120 8.09 11.63 -0.24
CA ILE A 120 8.55 12.95 -0.69
C ILE A 120 7.93 14.07 0.14
N ARG A 121 6.65 13.95 0.50
CA ARG A 121 5.97 14.92 1.37
C ARG A 121 6.60 14.98 2.76
N GLU A 122 6.83 13.83 3.36
CA GLU A 122 7.46 13.70 4.68
C GLU A 122 8.88 14.29 4.67
N ALA A 123 9.68 13.98 3.66
CA ALA A 123 11.02 14.55 3.50
C ALA A 123 10.99 16.09 3.33
N LEU A 124 10.03 16.61 2.56
CA LEU A 124 9.84 18.05 2.40
C LEU A 124 9.46 18.73 3.73
N ASP A 125 8.55 18.13 4.49
CA ASP A 125 8.07 18.70 5.74
C ASP A 125 9.17 18.62 6.82
N ALA A 126 9.97 17.55 6.87
CA ALA A 126 11.13 17.40 7.78
C ALA A 126 12.26 18.43 7.52
N GLU A 127 12.52 18.82 6.27
CA GLU A 127 13.47 19.91 5.96
C GLU A 127 13.01 21.28 6.47
N THR A 128 11.70 21.47 6.72
CA THR A 128 11.16 22.74 7.22
C THR A 128 11.36 22.92 8.71
N ASP A 129 11.27 21.83 9.49
CA ASP A 129 11.46 21.88 10.95
C ASP A 129 12.93 22.15 11.32
N MET A 130 13.88 21.63 10.53
CA MET A 130 15.32 21.90 10.68
C MET A 130 15.72 23.33 10.27
N ALA A 131 14.86 24.07 9.58
CA ALA A 131 15.12 25.45 9.14
C ALA A 131 14.63 26.51 10.16
N VAL A 132 14.00 26.09 11.26
CA VAL A 132 13.52 26.99 12.33
C VAL A 132 14.56 27.14 13.46
N GLU A 133 15.73 26.50 13.37
CA GLU A 133 16.74 26.49 14.44
C GLU A 133 17.55 27.79 14.60
N ASP A 134 17.43 28.79 13.71
CA ASP A 134 18.30 29.99 13.74
C ASP A 134 17.68 31.21 14.47
N ASP A 135 16.46 31.11 15.04
CA ASP A 135 15.71 32.23 15.65
C ASP A 135 15.15 31.92 17.06
N PHE A 136 15.84 31.12 17.88
CA PHE A 136 15.49 30.97 19.30
C PHE A 136 16.59 31.51 20.22
N ASP A 137 16.29 32.62 20.91
CA ASP A 137 17.06 33.05 22.08
C ASP A 137 16.99 31.95 23.15
N VAL A 138 18.17 31.47 23.57
CA VAL A 138 18.30 30.47 24.63
C VAL A 138 17.83 31.09 25.95
N ILE A 139 16.63 30.72 26.39
CA ILE A 139 16.15 30.98 27.76
C ILE A 139 16.58 29.76 28.60
N ASP A 140 17.76 29.84 29.20
CA ASP A 140 18.38 28.74 29.96
C ASP A 140 17.66 28.42 31.30
N ASP A 141 16.76 29.28 31.77
CA ASP A 141 16.18 29.14 33.12
C ASP A 141 15.01 28.12 33.23
N ASP A 142 14.27 27.84 32.16
CA ASP A 142 13.06 26.96 32.22
C ASP A 142 13.37 25.48 31.96
N ARG A 143 14.56 25.16 31.45
CA ARG A 143 14.92 23.81 31.00
C ARG A 143 15.23 22.88 32.17
N GLU A 144 15.83 23.40 33.23
CA GLU A 144 16.26 22.61 34.38
C GLU A 144 15.05 22.22 35.26
N ASP A 145 14.06 23.10 35.37
CA ASP A 145 12.79 22.82 36.06
C ASP A 145 11.93 21.81 35.27
N ALA A 146 11.85 21.94 33.95
CA ALA A 146 11.14 20.98 33.11
C ALA A 146 11.77 19.56 33.15
N LEU A 147 13.10 19.48 33.25
CA LEU A 147 13.82 18.22 33.40
C LEU A 147 13.56 17.59 34.78
N LYS A 148 13.52 18.41 35.83
CA LYS A 148 13.20 17.97 37.20
C LYS A 148 11.77 17.44 37.32
N ASP A 149 10.82 18.13 36.70
CA ASP A 149 9.42 17.71 36.68
C ASP A 149 9.22 16.42 35.88
N PHE A 150 9.93 16.27 34.75
CA PHE A 150 9.92 15.04 33.97
C PHE A 150 10.52 13.86 34.76
N GLU A 151 11.66 14.06 35.41
CA GLU A 151 12.33 13.04 36.22
C GLU A 151 11.49 12.65 37.45
N GLY A 152 10.82 13.62 38.07
CA GLY A 152 9.86 13.41 39.17
C GLY A 152 8.62 12.62 38.73
N THR A 153 8.11 12.88 37.53
CA THR A 153 6.92 12.21 37.00
C THR A 153 7.23 10.78 36.52
N CYS A 154 8.38 10.56 35.88
CA CYS A 154 8.82 9.23 35.45
C CYS A 154 9.30 8.34 36.61
N SER A 155 9.78 8.92 37.71
CA SER A 155 10.23 8.17 38.89
C SER A 155 9.09 7.79 39.83
N GLN A 156 7.87 8.28 39.61
CA GLN A 156 6.72 7.82 40.35
C GLN A 156 6.41 6.37 39.96
N GLN A 157 6.44 5.47 40.95
CA GLN A 157 5.93 4.12 40.83
C GLN A 157 4.46 4.20 40.41
N THR A 158 4.20 4.03 39.12
CA THR A 158 2.84 3.89 38.62
C THR A 158 2.31 2.57 39.16
N THR A 159 1.16 2.64 39.81
CA THR A 159 0.38 1.47 40.24
C THR A 159 -0.23 0.80 39.01
N VAL A 160 0.64 0.28 38.14
CA VAL A 160 0.24 -0.58 37.04
C VAL A 160 -0.08 -1.92 37.67
N ASP A 161 -1.35 -2.26 37.73
CA ASP A 161 -1.80 -3.57 38.18
C ASP A 161 -1.38 -4.63 37.17
N SER A 162 -0.20 -5.19 37.42
CA SER A 162 0.39 -6.26 36.61
C SER A 162 -0.52 -7.49 36.54
N SER A 163 -1.39 -7.70 37.53
CA SER A 163 -2.37 -8.79 37.54
C SER A 163 -3.41 -8.58 36.44
N SER A 164 -3.98 -7.38 36.34
CA SER A 164 -4.96 -7.02 35.30
C SER A 164 -4.39 -7.13 33.88
N ILE A 165 -3.13 -6.71 33.68
CA ILE A 165 -2.46 -6.84 32.38
C ILE A 165 -2.24 -8.32 32.03
N ASN A 166 -1.77 -9.10 33.00
CA ASN A 166 -1.48 -10.51 32.78
C ASN A 166 -2.76 -11.32 32.52
N GLU A 167 -3.86 -10.99 33.20
CA GLU A 167 -5.17 -11.61 32.98
C GLU A 167 -5.74 -11.25 31.60
N TYR A 168 -5.63 -9.99 31.17
CA TYR A 168 -6.04 -9.57 29.82
C TYR A 168 -5.23 -10.26 28.72
N LEU A 169 -3.90 -10.30 28.86
CA LEU A 169 -3.03 -10.95 27.89
C LEU A 169 -3.24 -12.47 27.87
N SER A 170 -3.46 -13.10 29.03
CA SER A 170 -3.75 -14.53 29.10
C SER A 170 -5.14 -14.85 28.55
N GLY A 171 -6.11 -13.96 28.74
CA GLY A 171 -7.47 -14.08 28.21
C GLY A 171 -7.55 -13.96 26.69
N LEU A 172 -6.70 -13.13 26.08
CA LEU A 172 -6.60 -13.00 24.61
C LEU A 172 -6.22 -14.31 23.90
N PHE A 173 -5.57 -15.22 24.62
CA PHE A 173 -5.08 -16.49 24.07
C PHE A 173 -5.70 -17.73 24.76
N ALA A 174 -6.72 -17.52 25.59
CA ALA A 174 -7.42 -18.60 26.26
C ALA A 174 -8.11 -19.50 25.23
N GLY A 175 -7.59 -20.72 25.04
CA GLY A 175 -8.07 -21.70 24.08
C GLY A 175 -7.14 -21.97 22.88
N GLU A 176 -6.08 -21.18 22.70
CA GLU A 176 -5.09 -21.38 21.62
C GLU A 176 -3.68 -21.73 22.14
N GLU A 177 -3.60 -22.16 23.40
CA GLU A 177 -2.34 -22.40 24.11
C GLU A 177 -1.46 -23.44 23.38
N ASP A 178 -2.07 -24.47 22.79
CA ASP A 178 -1.39 -25.49 21.98
C ASP A 178 -0.85 -24.92 20.65
N HIS A 179 -1.57 -23.99 20.02
CA HIS A 179 -1.16 -23.35 18.77
C HIS A 179 0.01 -22.37 19.00
N LEU A 180 -0.03 -21.62 20.09
CA LEU A 180 1.08 -20.75 20.49
C LEU A 180 2.31 -21.54 20.91
N GLN A 181 2.13 -22.68 21.59
CA GLN A 181 3.23 -23.58 21.92
C GLN A 181 3.88 -24.13 20.64
N ALA A 182 3.08 -24.50 19.63
CA ALA A 182 3.57 -24.95 18.33
C ALA A 182 4.36 -23.86 17.59
N ILE A 183 3.88 -22.61 17.59
CA ILE A 183 4.59 -21.46 17.00
C ILE A 183 5.90 -21.20 17.74
N ARG A 184 5.87 -21.20 19.07
CA ARG A 184 7.06 -20.99 19.91
C ARG A 184 8.11 -22.09 19.70
N ASN A 185 7.67 -23.33 19.54
CA ASN A 185 8.53 -24.45 19.21
C ASN A 185 9.12 -24.32 17.79
N GLY A 186 8.32 -23.86 16.81
CA GLY A 186 8.78 -23.59 15.45
C GLY A 186 9.83 -22.47 15.39
N MET A 187 9.62 -21.38 16.12
CA MET A 187 10.61 -20.30 16.25
C MET A 187 11.90 -20.78 16.91
N ARG A 188 11.80 -21.63 17.94
CA ARG A 188 12.97 -22.20 18.61
C ARG A 188 13.74 -23.16 17.71
N ALA A 189 13.04 -24.00 16.95
CA ALA A 189 13.64 -24.88 15.96
C ALA A 189 14.36 -24.09 14.87
N TYR A 190 13.69 -23.08 14.29
CA TYR A 190 14.28 -22.19 13.29
C TYR A 190 15.52 -21.45 13.81
N GLY A 191 15.46 -20.90 15.03
CA GLY A 191 16.61 -20.27 15.66
C GLY A 191 17.78 -21.23 15.92
N SER A 192 17.48 -22.47 16.28
CA SER A 192 18.50 -23.52 16.44
C SER A 192 19.09 -23.93 15.10
N ASP A 193 18.29 -24.03 14.04
CA ASP A 193 18.76 -24.40 12.70
C ASP A 193 19.61 -23.29 12.08
N LEU A 194 19.26 -22.03 12.34
CA LEU A 194 20.05 -20.86 11.96
C LEU A 194 21.38 -20.81 12.72
N SER A 195 21.37 -21.09 14.03
CA SER A 195 22.58 -21.11 14.87
C SER A 195 23.50 -22.30 14.56
N ASN A 196 22.95 -23.42 14.10
CA ASN A 196 23.71 -24.62 13.75
C ASN A 196 24.20 -24.61 12.29
N GLY A 197 23.93 -23.53 11.53
CA GLY A 197 24.39 -23.38 10.14
C GLY A 197 23.71 -24.32 9.15
N ASN A 198 22.58 -24.94 9.52
CA ASN A 198 21.83 -25.86 8.66
C ASN A 198 20.90 -25.14 7.67
N ILE A 199 20.82 -23.81 7.74
CA ILE A 199 20.09 -22.97 6.81
C ILE A 199 21.13 -22.14 6.05
N GLU A 200 21.43 -22.53 4.81
CA GLU A 200 22.16 -21.66 3.88
C GLU A 200 21.26 -20.45 3.58
N VAL A 201 21.58 -19.31 4.18
CA VAL A 201 20.98 -18.03 3.81
C VAL A 201 21.57 -17.64 2.47
N ASP A 202 20.76 -17.74 1.42
CA ASP A 202 21.14 -17.34 0.07
C ASP A 202 21.50 -15.85 0.05
N GLN A 203 22.81 -15.57 -0.12
CA GLN A 203 23.39 -14.22 -0.05
C GLN A 203 22.94 -13.31 -1.21
N GLU A 204 22.15 -13.80 -2.17
CA GLU A 204 21.55 -12.97 -3.22
C GLU A 204 20.44 -12.03 -2.72
N THR A 205 19.93 -12.21 -1.50
CA THR A 205 18.94 -11.30 -0.89
C THR A 205 19.53 -10.12 -0.10
N LEU A 206 20.87 -10.04 0.03
CA LEU A 206 21.57 -8.99 0.79
C LEU A 206 22.40 -8.04 -0.10
N LYS A 207 22.06 -7.89 -1.38
CA LYS A 207 22.60 -6.84 -2.26
C LYS A 207 21.53 -5.89 -2.74
#